data_AF-A0A5C7J410-F1
#
_entry.id   AF-A0A5C7J410-F1
#
_cell.length_a   1.000
_cell.length_b   1.000
_cell.length_c   1.000
_cell.angle_alpha   90.00
_cell.angle_beta   90.00
_cell.angle_gamma   90.00
#
_symmetry.space_group_name_H-M   'P 1'
#
loop_
_entity.id
_entity.type
_entity.pdbx_description
1 polymer ?
#
loop_
_entity_poly.entity_id
_entity_poly.type
_entity_poly.pdbx_seq_one_letter_code
_entity_poly.pdbx_strand_id
1 'polypeptide(L)'
;MKHRLHNWWKAVPKTVRKPIVFVFGMLCVVLSPVVGSIPGPGGIIVFLAGIGILASEFDWAENFKAVLTEKVPAELKKRWQPTPRWMLVFDATSLALLAGAVAFYLNGYTLPVISFTMTALAIALFNRHRLSRIAALFKRKH
;
A
#
# COMPACT_ATOMS: atom_id res chain seq x y z
N MET A 1 -30.67 -4.57 16.90
CA MET A 1 -29.92 -5.80 17.26
C MET A 1 -28.47 -5.54 17.71
N LYS A 2 -27.68 -4.69 17.02
CA LYS A 2 -26.27 -4.39 17.37
C LYS A 2 -26.02 -4.00 18.84
N HIS A 3 -26.92 -3.24 19.44
CA HIS A 3 -26.85 -2.80 20.84
C HIS A 3 -26.93 -3.95 21.85
N ARG A 4 -27.65 -5.04 21.54
CA ARG A 4 -27.76 -6.20 22.45
C ARG A 4 -26.47 -7.03 22.46
N LEU A 5 -25.87 -7.24 21.29
CA LEU A 5 -24.60 -7.97 21.16
C LEU A 5 -23.45 -7.24 21.87
N HIS A 6 -23.36 -5.93 21.70
CA HIS A 6 -22.31 -5.13 22.33
C HIS A 6 -22.39 -5.16 23.86
N ASN A 7 -23.60 -5.01 24.41
CA ASN A 7 -23.81 -5.02 25.86
C ASN A 7 -23.56 -6.41 26.45
N TRP A 8 -23.96 -7.48 25.75
CA TRP A 8 -23.66 -8.85 26.14
C TRP A 8 -22.15 -9.14 26.14
N TRP A 9 -21.44 -8.69 25.11
CA TRP A 9 -19.99 -8.84 25.02
C TRP A 9 -19.24 -8.07 26.12
N LYS A 10 -19.72 -6.88 26.47
CA LYS A 10 -19.18 -6.07 27.57
C LYS A 10 -19.44 -6.69 28.94
N ALA A 11 -20.51 -7.48 29.09
CA ALA A 11 -20.85 -8.17 30.33
C ALA A 11 -19.95 -9.39 30.63
N VAL A 12 -19.22 -9.92 29.64
CA VAL A 12 -18.25 -11.00 29.84
C VAL A 12 -17.05 -10.48 30.66
N PRO A 13 -16.60 -11.20 31.70
CA PRO A 13 -15.46 -10.79 32.52
C PRO A 13 -14.19 -10.65 31.67
N LYS A 14 -13.40 -9.62 31.98
CA LYS A 14 -12.15 -9.28 31.25
C LYS A 14 -11.17 -10.46 31.18
N THR A 15 -11.16 -11.32 32.20
CA THR A 15 -10.30 -12.52 32.29
C THR A 15 -10.56 -13.52 31.16
N VAL A 16 -11.80 -13.61 30.67
CA VAL A 16 -12.17 -14.51 29.57
C VAL A 16 -12.07 -13.80 28.22
N ARG A 17 -12.45 -12.52 28.18
CA ARG A 17 -12.48 -11.73 26.94
C ARG A 17 -11.08 -11.48 26.38
N LYS A 18 -10.11 -11.13 27.22
CA LYS A 18 -8.73 -10.80 26.80
C LYS A 18 -8.03 -11.97 26.09
N PRO A 19 -8.03 -13.22 26.60
CA PRO A 19 -7.43 -14.36 25.90
C PRO A 19 -8.08 -14.61 24.53
N ILE A 20 -9.41 -14.53 24.43
CA ILE A 20 -10.12 -14.76 23.17
C ILE A 20 -9.69 -13.72 22.13
N VAL A 21 -9.73 -12.44 22.49
CA VAL A 21 -9.31 -11.34 21.61
C VAL A 21 -7.84 -11.45 21.24
N PHE A 22 -6.98 -11.86 22.19
CA PHE A 22 -5.56 -12.09 21.93
C PHE A 22 -5.35 -13.20 20.89
N VAL A 23 -5.99 -14.36 21.07
CA VAL A 23 -5.87 -15.50 20.15
C VAL A 23 -6.39 -15.13 18.76
N PHE A 24 -7.58 -14.53 18.66
CA PHE A 24 -8.15 -14.12 17.36
C PHE A 24 -7.31 -13.06 16.67
N GLY A 25 -6.88 -12.02 17.40
CA GLY A 25 -6.05 -10.97 16.82
C GLY A 25 -4.68 -11.50 16.40
N MET A 26 -4.04 -12.37 17.19
CA MET A 26 -2.78 -13.02 16.81
C MET A 26 -2.94 -13.95 15.61
N LEU A 27 -4.03 -14.72 15.52
CA LEU A 27 -4.33 -15.54 14.34
C LEU A 27 -4.40 -14.68 13.08
N CYS A 28 -5.10 -13.54 13.12
CA CYS A 28 -5.15 -12.62 11.98
C CYS A 28 -3.76 -12.08 11.61
N VAL A 29 -2.93 -11.72 12.60
CA VAL A 29 -1.56 -11.24 12.37
C VAL A 29 -0.67 -12.34 11.77
N VAL A 30 -0.78 -13.58 12.23
CA VAL A 30 0.03 -14.71 11.70
C VAL A 30 -0.44 -15.14 10.30
N LEU A 31 -1.74 -15.05 10.02
CA LEU A 31 -2.28 -15.35 8.69
C LEU A 31 -1.99 -14.24 7.67
N SER A 32 -1.68 -13.03 8.12
CA SER A 32 -1.44 -11.91 7.22
C SER A 32 -0.29 -12.11 6.21
N PRO A 33 0.89 -12.67 6.55
CA PRO A 33 1.91 -13.00 5.55
C PRO A 33 1.46 -14.06 4.54
N VAL A 34 0.62 -15.03 4.96
CA VAL A 34 0.07 -16.07 4.08
C VAL A 34 -0.92 -15.46 3.08
N VAL A 35 -1.73 -14.49 3.51
CA VAL A 35 -2.61 -13.75 2.59
C VAL A 35 -1.80 -12.76 1.75
N GLY A 36 -0.72 -12.20 2.31
CA GLY A 36 0.16 -11.24 1.64
C GLY A 36 1.04 -11.83 0.54
N SER A 37 1.20 -13.15 0.48
CA SER A 37 1.89 -13.80 -0.65
C SER A 37 1.08 -13.77 -1.94
N ILE A 38 -0.23 -13.54 -1.85
CA ILE A 38 -1.07 -13.28 -3.03
C ILE A 38 -0.84 -11.81 -3.43
N PRO A 39 -0.40 -11.53 -4.67
CA PRO A 39 -0.11 -10.16 -5.10
C PRO A 39 -1.37 -9.29 -5.02
N GLY A 40 -1.47 -8.50 -3.95
CA GLY A 40 -2.60 -7.62 -3.65
C GLY A 40 -2.51 -7.02 -2.24
N PRO A 41 -3.33 -6.00 -1.91
CA PRO A 41 -3.29 -5.32 -0.61
C PRO A 41 -3.87 -6.16 0.56
N GLY A 42 -4.36 -7.37 0.29
CA GLY A 42 -5.12 -8.19 1.24
C GLY A 42 -4.35 -8.49 2.52
N GLY A 43 -3.05 -8.82 2.44
CA GLY A 43 -2.24 -9.13 3.62
C GLY A 43 -2.14 -7.95 4.60
N ILE A 44 -1.98 -6.73 4.09
CA ILE A 44 -1.90 -5.51 4.92
C ILE A 44 -3.25 -5.25 5.60
N ILE A 45 -4.36 -5.45 4.90
CA ILE A 45 -5.70 -5.26 5.45
C ILE A 45 -5.96 -6.26 6.59
N VAL A 46 -5.63 -7.54 6.38
CA VAL A 46 -5.79 -8.59 7.40
C VAL A 46 -4.89 -8.35 8.60
N PHE A 47 -3.66 -7.92 8.38
CA PHE A 47 -2.73 -7.53 9.46
C PHE A 47 -3.31 -6.39 10.32
N LEU A 48 -3.73 -5.30 9.69
CA LEU A 48 -4.30 -4.15 10.39
C LEU A 48 -5.61 -4.48 11.10
N ALA A 49 -6.43 -5.39 10.54
CA ALA A 49 -7.62 -5.90 11.19
C ALA A 49 -7.27 -6.70 12.45
N GLY A 50 -6.25 -7.57 12.40
CA GLY A 50 -5.76 -8.31 13.56
C GLY A 50 -5.27 -7.39 14.68
N ILE A 51 -4.46 -6.38 14.33
CA ILE A 51 -4.01 -5.36 15.28
C ILE A 51 -5.19 -4.54 15.82
N GLY A 52 -6.20 -4.23 15.00
CA GLY A 52 -7.42 -3.56 15.44
C GLY A 52 -8.24 -4.37 16.45
N ILE A 53 -8.31 -5.70 16.27
CA ILE A 53 -8.93 -6.62 17.24
C ILE A 53 -8.14 -6.59 18.55
N LEU A 54 -6.81 -6.71 18.52
CA LEU A 54 -5.96 -6.61 19.72
C LEU A 54 -6.12 -5.26 20.42
N ALA A 55 -6.18 -4.16 19.67
CA ALA A 55 -6.36 -2.80 20.20
C ALA A 55 -7.69 -2.59 20.92
N SER A 56 -8.71 -3.43 20.66
CA SER A 56 -10.00 -3.31 21.34
C SER A 56 -9.96 -3.65 22.85
N GLU A 57 -8.97 -4.43 23.29
CA GLU A 57 -8.83 -4.87 24.69
C GLU A 57 -7.43 -4.60 25.29
N PHE A 58 -6.45 -4.22 24.48
CA PHE A 58 -5.06 -4.01 24.90
C PHE A 58 -4.52 -2.65 24.46
N ASP A 59 -4.13 -1.83 25.45
CA ASP A 59 -3.60 -0.47 25.22
C ASP A 59 -2.28 -0.48 24.41
N TRP A 60 -1.46 -1.53 24.56
CA TRP A 60 -0.21 -1.66 23.79
C TRP A 60 -0.49 -1.74 22.28
N ALA A 61 -1.56 -2.41 21.88
CA ALA A 61 -1.91 -2.62 20.48
C ALA A 61 -2.49 -1.35 19.85
N GLU A 62 -3.19 -0.54 20.63
CA GLU A 62 -3.61 0.81 20.21
C GLU A 62 -2.41 1.73 19.99
N ASN A 63 -1.47 1.76 20.93
CA ASN A 63 -0.20 2.50 20.78
C ASN A 63 0.60 2.03 19.57
N PHE A 64 0.67 0.71 19.34
CA PHE A 64 1.36 0.15 18.19
C PHE A 64 0.68 0.54 16.87
N LYS A 65 -0.65 0.45 16.79
CA LYS A 65 -1.42 0.91 15.63
C LYS A 65 -1.19 2.38 15.31
N ALA A 66 -1.16 3.24 16.34
CA ALA A 66 -0.87 4.66 16.18
C ALA A 66 0.54 4.89 15.61
N VAL A 67 1.55 4.20 16.16
CA VAL A 67 2.93 4.23 15.63
C VAL A 67 2.97 3.78 14.16
N LEU A 68 2.27 2.71 13.80
CA LEU A 68 2.23 2.19 12.44
C LEU A 68 1.54 3.14 11.45
N THR A 69 0.55 3.91 11.92
CA THR A 69 -0.25 4.80 11.07
C THR A 69 0.37 6.19 10.93
N GLU A 70 1.09 6.67 11.95
CA GLU A 70 1.65 8.02 11.97
C GLU A 70 3.16 8.02 11.70
N LYS A 71 3.93 7.22 12.44
CA LYS A 71 5.40 7.26 12.40
C LYS A 71 5.95 6.53 11.18
N VAL A 72 5.41 5.36 10.85
CA VAL A 72 5.89 4.56 9.71
C VAL A 72 5.76 5.32 8.38
N PRO A 73 4.61 5.91 8.00
CA PRO A 73 4.53 6.65 6.74
C PRO A 73 5.38 7.94 6.75
N ALA A 74 5.53 8.61 7.90
CA ALA A 74 6.41 9.77 8.01
C ALA A 74 7.89 9.39 7.79
N GLU A 75 8.36 8.32 8.42
CA GLU A 75 9.71 7.79 8.24
C GLU A 75 9.93 7.20 6.84
N LEU A 76 8.95 6.49 6.29
CA LEU A 76 8.98 6.02 4.91
C LEU A 76 9.06 7.18 3.94
N LYS A 77 8.28 8.24 4.12
CA LYS A 77 8.35 9.43 3.27
C LYS A 77 9.68 10.18 3.40
N LYS A 78 10.32 10.12 4.58
CA LYS A 78 11.64 10.72 4.82
C LYS A 78 12.76 9.90 4.18
N ARG A 79 12.74 8.58 4.32
CA ARG A 79 13.74 7.66 3.78
C ARG A 79 13.56 7.40 2.28
N TRP A 80 12.31 7.34 1.83
CA TRP A 80 11.90 7.11 0.44
C TRP A 80 11.52 8.43 -0.22
N GLN A 81 12.51 9.31 -0.40
CA GLN A 81 12.39 10.46 -1.27
C GLN A 81 13.08 10.12 -2.59
N PRO A 82 12.33 9.79 -3.66
CA PRO A 82 12.96 9.55 -4.96
C PRO A 82 13.73 10.81 -5.34
N THR A 83 15.07 10.71 -5.36
CA THR A 83 15.91 11.86 -5.69
C THR A 83 15.65 12.27 -7.14
N PRO A 84 15.94 13.53 -7.52
CA PRO A 84 15.67 14.02 -8.88
C PRO A 84 16.27 13.13 -9.98
N ARG A 85 17.38 12.44 -9.68
CA ARG A 85 18.03 11.48 -10.59
C ARG A 85 17.19 10.23 -10.81
N TRP A 86 16.58 9.66 -9.77
CA TRP A 86 15.69 8.49 -9.90
C TRP A 86 14.47 8.80 -10.75
N MET A 87 13.91 10.01 -10.65
CA MET A 87 12.80 10.43 -11.52
C MET A 87 13.20 10.45 -13.00
N LEU A 88 14.40 10.93 -13.30
CA LEU A 88 14.94 10.91 -14.68
C LEU A 88 15.16 9.49 -15.18
N VAL A 89 15.62 8.58 -14.31
CA VAL A 89 15.79 7.17 -14.67
C VAL A 89 14.46 6.54 -15.04
N PHE A 90 13.38 6.82 -14.29
CA PHE A 90 12.04 6.32 -14.62
C PHE A 90 11.52 6.87 -15.95
N ASP A 91 11.71 8.17 -16.22
CA ASP A 91 11.32 8.78 -17.49
C ASP A 91 12.12 8.21 -18.67
N ALA A 92 13.44 8.08 -18.51
CA ALA A 92 14.31 7.49 -19.53
C ALA A 92 13.95 6.02 -19.80
N THR A 93 13.65 5.25 -18.75
CA THR A 93 13.22 3.85 -18.87
C THR A 93 11.88 3.75 -19.59
N SER A 94 10.91 4.61 -19.26
CA SER A 94 9.61 4.65 -19.93
C SER A 94 9.74 4.99 -21.41
N LEU A 95 10.57 5.97 -21.76
CA LEU A 95 10.86 6.33 -23.16
C LEU A 95 11.57 5.20 -23.90
N ALA A 96 12.54 4.54 -23.28
CA ALA A 96 13.24 3.41 -23.88
C ALA A 96 12.30 2.23 -24.16
N LEU A 97 11.37 1.93 -23.23
CA LEU A 97 10.36 0.89 -23.42
C LEU A 97 9.37 1.24 -24.55
N LEU A 98 8.95 2.51 -24.66
CA LEU A 98 8.11 2.95 -25.78
C LEU A 98 8.85 2.87 -27.12
N ALA A 99 10.12 3.29 -27.17
CA ALA A 99 10.95 3.17 -28.36
C ALA A 99 11.13 1.69 -28.78
N GLY A 100 11.36 0.81 -27.80
CA GLY A 100 11.39 -0.64 -28.01
C GLY A 100 10.06 -1.18 -28.55
N ALA A 101 8.93 -0.74 -27.99
CA ALA A 101 7.61 -1.12 -28.49
C ALA A 101 7.40 -0.69 -29.96
N VAL A 102 7.80 0.54 -30.33
CA VAL A 102 7.73 1.01 -31.72
C VAL A 102 8.61 0.15 -32.62
N ALA A 103 9.84 -0.17 -32.21
CA ALA A 103 10.73 -1.03 -32.98
C ALA A 103 10.13 -2.44 -33.19
N PHE A 104 9.55 -3.06 -32.16
CA PHE A 104 8.88 -4.37 -32.29
C PHE A 104 7.66 -4.32 -33.20
N TYR A 105 6.89 -3.23 -33.14
CA TYR A 105 5.75 -3.00 -34.02
C TYR A 105 6.18 -2.95 -35.50
N LEU A 106 7.26 -2.22 -35.80
CA LEU A 106 7.82 -2.12 -37.16
C LEU A 106 8.34 -3.46 -37.69
N ASN A 107 8.74 -4.37 -36.80
CA ASN A 107 9.20 -5.72 -37.15
C ASN A 107 8.08 -6.78 -37.16
N GLY A 108 6.81 -6.37 -37.01
CA GLY A 108 5.64 -7.26 -37.07
C GLY A 108 5.39 -8.10 -35.81
N TYR A 109 6.15 -7.90 -34.73
CA TYR A 109 5.94 -8.61 -33.46
C TYR A 109 4.94 -7.84 -32.59
N THR A 110 3.69 -8.30 -32.50
CA THR A 110 2.63 -7.60 -31.76
C THR A 110 2.59 -7.91 -30.26
N LEU A 111 2.97 -9.12 -29.85
CA LEU A 111 2.96 -9.55 -28.44
C LEU A 111 3.88 -8.71 -27.55
N PRO A 112 5.16 -8.41 -27.93
CA PRO A 112 6.03 -7.58 -27.11
C PRO A 112 5.56 -6.12 -27.01
N VAL A 113 4.86 -5.61 -28.03
CA VAL A 113 4.37 -4.22 -28.08
C VAL A 113 3.40 -3.96 -26.93
N ILE A 114 2.47 -4.87 -26.68
CA ILE A 114 1.46 -4.71 -25.63
C ILE A 114 2.14 -4.73 -24.25
N SER A 115 3.07 -5.65 -24.01
CA SER A 115 3.77 -5.73 -22.72
C SER A 115 4.62 -4.47 -22.47
N PHE A 116 5.41 -4.04 -23.46
CA PHE A 116 6.30 -2.89 -23.31
C PHE A 116 5.54 -1.58 -23.15
N THR A 117 4.42 -1.40 -23.89
CA THR A 117 3.57 -0.21 -23.74
C THR A 117 2.89 -0.16 -22.38
N MET A 118 2.35 -1.28 -21.88
CA MET A 118 1.72 -1.36 -20.56
C MET A 118 2.73 -1.09 -19.44
N THR A 119 3.94 -1.64 -19.53
CA THR A 119 5.02 -1.38 -18.55
C THR A 119 5.50 0.07 -18.61
N ALA A 120 5.68 0.65 -19.80
CA ALA A 120 6.08 2.05 -19.95
C ALA A 120 5.04 3.00 -19.35
N LEU A 121 3.76 2.71 -19.56
CA LEU A 121 2.64 3.49 -19.03
C LEU A 121 2.54 3.38 -17.51
N ALA A 122 2.74 2.18 -16.95
CA ALA A 122 2.77 1.98 -15.50
C ALA A 122 3.92 2.79 -14.84
N ILE A 123 5.11 2.77 -15.42
CA ILE A 123 6.27 3.53 -14.94
C ILE A 123 6.03 5.05 -15.06
N ALA A 124 5.45 5.50 -16.17
CA ALA A 124 5.10 6.91 -16.36
C ALA A 124 4.07 7.40 -15.34
N LEU A 125 3.03 6.59 -15.08
CA LEU A 125 2.00 6.90 -14.08
C LEU A 125 2.57 6.92 -12.66
N PHE A 126 3.55 6.07 -12.35
CA PHE A 126 4.26 6.10 -11.07
C PHE A 126 4.99 7.43 -10.86
N ASN A 127 5.47 8.07 -11.94
CA ASN A 127 6.11 9.39 -11.90
C ASN A 127 5.13 10.58 -12.04
N ARG A 128 3.81 10.36 -12.00
CA ARG A 128 2.75 11.39 -12.13
C ARG A 128 2.94 12.61 -11.23
N HIS A 129 3.51 12.44 -10.03
CA HIS A 129 3.75 13.53 -9.08
C HIS A 129 4.77 14.58 -9.57
N ARG A 130 5.60 14.27 -10.58
CA ARG A 130 6.47 15.26 -11.25
C ARG A 130 5.68 16.12 -12.23
N LEU A 131 4.83 15.49 -13.05
CA LEU A 131 4.00 16.19 -14.04
C LEU A 131 3.07 17.22 -13.38
N SER A 132 2.50 16.88 -12.21
CA SER A 132 1.68 17.83 -11.45
C SER A 132 2.47 19.04 -10.94
N ARG A 133 3.75 18.86 -10.58
CA ARG A 133 4.64 19.97 -10.15
C ARG A 133 5.00 20.88 -11.32
N ILE A 134 5.30 20.31 -12.49
CA ILE A 134 5.59 21.08 -13.71
C ILE A 134 4.33 21.82 -14.18
N ALA A 135 3.17 21.16 -14.21
CA ALA A 135 1.89 21.79 -14.55
C ALA A 135 1.55 22.95 -13.60
N ALA A 136 1.82 22.82 -12.30
CA ALA A 136 1.63 23.90 -11.34
C ALA A 136 2.57 25.09 -11.57
N LEU A 137 3.78 24.87 -12.10
CA LEU A 137 4.70 25.94 -12.49
C LEU A 137 4.18 26.71 -13.72
N PHE A 138 3.62 26.02 -14.71
CA PHE A 138 3.00 26.66 -15.87
C PHE A 138 1.73 27.44 -15.50
N LYS A 139 0.94 26.94 -14.54
CA LYS A 139 -0.29 27.61 -14.07
C LYS A 139 -0.05 28.88 -13.24
N ARG A 140 1.19 29.12 -12.78
CA ARG A 140 1.58 30.37 -12.07
C ARG A 140 2.06 31.48 -13.01
N LYS A 141 2.28 31.16 -14.28
CA LYS A 141 2.84 32.09 -15.28
C LYS A 141 1.77 32.71 -16.21
N HIS A 142 0.52 32.29 -16.04
CA HIS A 142 -0.69 32.84 -16.64
C HIS A 142 -1.61 33.32 -15.53
#